data_AF-A0ABD5SFG7-F1
#
_entry.id   AF-A0ABD5SFG7-F1
#
_cell.length_a   1.000
_cell.length_b   1.000
_cell.length_c   1.000
_cell.angle_alpha   90.00
_cell.angle_beta   90.00
_cell.angle_gamma   90.00
#
_symmetry.space_group_name_H-M   'P 1'
#
loop_
_entity.id
_entity.type
_entity.pdbx_description
1 polymer ?
#
loop_
_entity_poly.entity_id
_entity_poly.type
_entity_poly.pdbx_seq_one_letter_code
_entity_poly.pdbx_strand_id
1 'polypeptide(L)'
;AGHPPVHPDFPDRGDRTVPAGRVRIEASDLPDAGERVWLKGYGCVRYEPADELADDPSDGPTDASAAGSLVYVDASIDVVREGGVDVVHWVPAAESLDTLLRTVEGDVRGYVEPAVADAAVDTVVQFERVGFARIDTFDPTATADPDGPTGEEALVAYYAHP
;
A
#
# COMPACT_ATOMS: atom_id res chain seq x y z
N ALA A 1 -0.05 14.29 5.22
CA ALA A 1 -0.65 13.00 5.59
C ALA A 1 -1.91 12.82 4.76
N GLY A 2 -2.31 11.58 4.48
CA GLY A 2 -3.65 11.28 3.98
C GLY A 2 -4.61 11.00 5.13
N HIS A 3 -5.90 11.20 4.86
CA HIS A 3 -7.01 10.99 5.78
C HIS A 3 -8.09 10.10 5.15
N PRO A 4 -7.80 8.84 4.80
CA PRO A 4 -8.83 7.93 4.30
C PRO A 4 -9.83 7.57 5.41
N PRO A 5 -11.12 7.35 5.07
CA PRO A 5 -12.11 6.91 6.05
C PRO A 5 -11.80 5.51 6.56
N VAL A 6 -12.10 5.24 7.82
CA VAL A 6 -11.99 3.87 8.40
C VAL A 6 -12.95 2.91 7.71
N HIS A 7 -14.13 3.40 7.31
CA HIS A 7 -15.08 2.62 6.52
C HIS A 7 -15.91 3.55 5.61
N PRO A 8 -16.08 3.23 4.31
CA PRO A 8 -16.76 4.11 3.36
C PRO A 8 -18.22 4.42 3.75
N ASP A 9 -18.96 3.42 4.22
CA ASP A 9 -20.39 3.56 4.57
C ASP A 9 -20.68 3.93 6.04
N PHE A 10 -19.65 4.03 6.90
CA PHE A 10 -19.83 4.34 8.33
C PHE A 10 -18.98 5.56 8.73
N PRO A 11 -19.38 6.78 8.35
CA PRO A 11 -18.60 8.00 8.60
C PRO A 11 -18.39 8.27 10.08
N ASP A 12 -19.27 7.78 10.97
CA ASP A 12 -19.13 7.90 12.43
C ASP A 12 -17.89 7.17 12.98
N ARG A 13 -17.27 6.27 12.19
CA ARG A 13 -15.99 5.63 12.53
C ARG A 13 -14.78 6.55 12.32
N GLY A 14 -14.98 7.71 11.70
CA GLY A 14 -13.96 8.71 11.45
C GLY A 14 -12.95 8.33 10.37
N ASP A 15 -11.90 9.13 10.31
CA ASP A 15 -10.78 8.98 9.39
C ASP A 15 -9.52 8.54 10.14
N ARG A 16 -8.69 7.75 9.47
CA ARG A 16 -7.33 7.44 9.95
C ARG A 16 -6.35 8.45 9.38
N THR A 17 -5.24 8.71 10.09
CA THR A 17 -4.17 9.60 9.60
C THR A 17 -2.99 8.76 9.15
N VAL A 18 -2.64 8.84 7.86
CA VAL A 18 -1.56 8.06 7.24
C VAL A 18 -0.43 9.00 6.82
N PRO A 19 0.80 8.85 7.34
CA PRO A 19 1.95 9.68 6.94
C PRO A 19 2.22 9.56 5.44
N ALA A 20 2.43 10.69 4.76
CA ALA A 20 2.61 10.75 3.30
C ALA A 20 4.01 11.30 2.92
N GLY A 21 5.05 10.88 3.64
CA GLY A 21 6.43 11.30 3.38
C GLY A 21 6.97 10.59 2.13
N ARG A 22 7.48 9.37 2.33
CA ARG A 22 7.74 8.41 1.24
C ARG A 22 6.63 7.38 1.27
N VAL A 23 6.14 6.96 0.11
CA VAL A 23 5.00 6.03 0.00
C VAL A 23 5.35 4.84 -0.88
N ARG A 24 4.62 3.75 -0.72
CA ARG A 24 4.59 2.60 -1.63
C ARG A 24 3.22 2.55 -2.30
N ILE A 25 3.22 2.28 -3.60
CA ILE A 25 2.06 1.95 -4.41
C ILE A 25 2.36 0.67 -5.18
N GLU A 26 1.33 -0.02 -5.63
CA GLU A 26 1.49 -1.17 -6.52
C GLU A 26 2.17 -0.75 -7.83
N ALA A 27 3.06 -1.58 -8.35
CA ALA A 27 3.77 -1.28 -9.59
C ALA A 27 2.81 -1.12 -10.78
N SER A 28 1.71 -1.87 -10.79
CA SER A 28 0.65 -1.76 -11.80
C SER A 28 -0.16 -0.47 -11.72
N ASP A 29 -0.06 0.25 -10.60
CA ASP A 29 -0.77 1.49 -10.32
C ASP A 29 0.13 2.73 -10.48
N LEU A 30 1.40 2.54 -10.83
CA LEU A 30 2.32 3.62 -11.15
C LEU A 30 1.97 4.18 -12.54
N PRO A 31 1.54 5.45 -12.66
CA PRO A 31 1.17 6.01 -13.96
C PRO A 31 2.41 6.33 -14.79
N ASP A 32 2.24 6.54 -16.10
CA ASP A 32 3.34 6.97 -16.97
C ASP A 32 3.91 8.33 -16.56
N ALA A 33 5.12 8.65 -17.03
CA ALA A 33 5.77 9.92 -16.73
C ALA A 33 4.89 11.12 -17.14
N GLY A 34 4.59 12.00 -16.19
CA GLY A 34 3.73 13.16 -16.38
C GLY A 34 2.23 12.88 -16.25
N GLU A 35 1.82 11.61 -16.13
CA GLU A 35 0.44 11.23 -15.87
C GLU A 35 0.09 11.25 -14.38
N ARG A 36 -1.22 11.18 -14.09
CA ARG A 36 -1.78 11.43 -12.76
C ARG A 36 -2.50 10.22 -12.20
N VAL A 37 -2.45 10.10 -10.88
CA VAL A 37 -3.23 9.14 -10.10
C VAL A 37 -3.76 9.81 -8.84
N TRP A 38 -4.85 9.31 -8.28
CA TRP A 38 -5.41 9.79 -7.02
C TRP A 38 -5.03 8.83 -5.89
N LEU A 39 -4.17 9.29 -4.99
CA LEU A 39 -3.85 8.55 -3.77
C LEU A 39 -5.03 8.65 -2.81
N LYS A 40 -5.66 7.51 -2.50
CA LYS A 40 -6.87 7.51 -1.67
C LYS A 40 -6.64 8.20 -0.32
N GLY A 41 -7.58 9.08 0.04
CA GLY A 41 -7.52 9.88 1.27
C GLY A 41 -6.45 10.97 1.27
N TYR A 42 -5.60 11.07 0.24
CA TYR A 42 -4.56 12.10 0.16
C TYR A 42 -4.86 13.14 -0.93
N GLY A 43 -5.02 12.73 -2.17
CA GLY A 43 -5.27 13.64 -3.29
C GLY A 43 -4.61 13.22 -4.60
N CYS A 44 -4.77 14.07 -5.62
CA CYS A 44 -4.20 13.87 -6.94
C CYS A 44 -2.67 14.11 -6.93
N VAL A 45 -1.91 13.22 -7.55
CA VAL A 45 -0.47 13.34 -7.72
C VAL A 45 -0.10 13.05 -9.17
N ARG A 46 0.99 13.65 -9.64
CA ARG A 46 1.61 13.38 -10.93
C ARG A 46 2.93 12.64 -10.74
N TYR A 47 3.19 11.63 -11.55
CA TYR A 47 4.47 10.91 -11.50
C TYR A 47 5.55 11.64 -12.30
N GLU A 48 6.71 11.81 -11.69
CA GLU A 48 7.92 12.36 -12.29
C GLU A 48 9.05 11.35 -12.04
N PRO A 49 9.50 10.58 -13.06
CA PRO A 49 10.53 9.57 -12.87
C PRO A 49 11.85 10.21 -12.41
N ALA A 50 12.66 9.46 -11.67
CA ALA A 50 14.03 9.88 -11.39
C ALA A 50 14.84 9.87 -12.69
N ASP A 51 15.78 10.81 -12.86
CA ASP A 51 16.66 10.81 -14.02
C ASP A 51 17.44 9.48 -14.07
N GLU A 52 17.32 8.73 -15.17
CA GLU A 52 18.00 7.44 -15.41
C GLU A 52 19.51 7.60 -15.65
N LEU A 53 20.21 8.46 -14.91
CA LEU A 53 21.66 8.52 -14.92
C LEU A 53 22.22 7.50 -13.90
N ALA A 54 21.89 6.23 -14.11
CA ALA A 54 22.72 5.14 -13.59
C ALA A 54 23.88 4.95 -14.58
N ASP A 55 25.11 5.16 -14.13
CA ASP A 55 26.32 4.99 -14.96
C ASP A 55 26.51 3.53 -15.46
N ASP A 56 25.75 2.56 -14.92
CA ASP A 56 25.77 1.15 -15.32
C ASP A 56 24.35 0.53 -15.29
N PRO A 57 23.77 0.13 -16.43
CA PRO A 57 22.45 -0.51 -16.51
C PRO A 57 22.42 -1.96 -16.00
N SER A 58 23.55 -2.53 -15.57
CA SER A 58 23.62 -3.87 -14.96
C SER A 58 23.41 -3.88 -13.45
N ASP A 59 23.60 -2.72 -12.79
CA ASP A 59 23.04 -2.46 -11.47
C ASP A 59 21.58 -2.06 -11.67
N GLY A 60 20.69 -3.05 -11.69
CA GLY A 60 19.25 -2.79 -11.57
C GLY A 60 18.97 -1.88 -10.35
N PRO A 61 17.80 -1.23 -10.27
CA PRO A 61 17.50 -0.31 -9.17
C PRO A 61 17.54 -1.06 -7.83
N THR A 62 18.67 -0.95 -7.13
CA THR A 62 18.95 -1.57 -5.84
C THR A 62 18.74 -0.59 -4.69
N ASP A 63 18.44 0.68 -5.00
CA ASP A 63 18.28 1.76 -4.04
C ASP A 63 16.96 2.50 -4.27
N ALA A 64 16.27 2.79 -3.17
CA ALA A 64 15.17 3.75 -3.09
C ALA A 64 15.53 5.18 -3.57
N SER A 65 16.79 5.46 -3.93
CA SER A 65 17.27 6.69 -4.59
C SER A 65 16.97 6.77 -6.08
N ALA A 66 16.63 5.66 -6.74
CA ALA A 66 16.12 5.64 -8.12
C ALA A 66 14.59 5.77 -8.19
N ALA A 67 13.90 5.87 -7.05
CA ALA A 67 12.45 6.03 -7.02
C ALA A 67 12.07 7.42 -7.54
N GLY A 68 11.19 7.48 -8.53
CA GLY A 68 10.61 8.74 -9.01
C GLY A 68 9.80 9.46 -7.93
N SER A 69 9.42 10.70 -8.22
CA SER A 69 8.65 11.57 -7.34
C SER A 69 7.16 11.55 -7.69
N LEU A 70 6.31 11.62 -6.67
CA LEU A 70 4.89 11.88 -6.81
C LEU A 70 4.62 13.33 -6.39
N VAL A 71 4.35 14.19 -7.37
CA VAL A 71 4.13 15.63 -7.15
C VAL A 71 2.65 15.90 -6.94
N TYR A 72 2.30 16.43 -5.78
CA TYR A 72 0.92 16.80 -5.49
C TYR A 72 0.37 17.81 -6.50
N VAL A 73 -0.83 17.52 -7.01
CA VAL A 73 -1.59 18.37 -7.92
C VAL A 73 -2.84 18.82 -7.18
N ASP A 74 -3.02 20.13 -7.04
CA ASP A 74 -4.19 20.73 -6.41
C ASP A 74 -5.43 20.65 -7.33
N ALA A 75 -5.86 19.43 -7.61
CA ALA A 75 -7.03 19.12 -8.42
C ALA A 75 -8.23 18.81 -7.53
N SER A 76 -9.42 19.27 -7.93
CA SER A 76 -10.68 18.87 -7.31
C SER A 76 -10.91 17.36 -7.47
N ILE A 77 -11.64 16.76 -6.52
CA ILE A 77 -12.13 15.38 -6.59
C ILE A 77 -12.96 15.09 -7.85
N ASP A 78 -13.45 16.13 -8.52
CA ASP A 78 -14.21 15.98 -9.76
C ASP A 78 -13.41 15.27 -10.87
N VAL A 79 -12.07 15.39 -10.90
CA VAL A 79 -11.24 14.66 -11.88
C VAL A 79 -11.35 13.14 -11.75
N VAL A 80 -11.62 12.64 -10.54
CA VAL A 80 -11.90 11.22 -10.28
C VAL A 80 -13.32 10.88 -10.71
N ARG A 81 -14.30 11.73 -10.35
CA ARG A 81 -15.72 11.50 -10.68
C ARG A 81 -15.98 11.50 -12.19
N GLU A 82 -15.21 12.28 -12.93
CA GLU A 82 -15.24 12.38 -14.39
C GLU A 82 -14.41 11.27 -15.07
N GLY A 83 -13.73 10.41 -14.30
CA GLY A 83 -12.94 9.29 -14.82
C GLY A 83 -11.62 9.70 -15.47
N GLY A 84 -11.12 10.91 -15.19
CA GLY A 84 -9.85 11.40 -15.74
C GLY A 84 -8.62 10.98 -14.95
N VAL A 85 -8.80 10.32 -13.80
CA VAL A 85 -7.74 9.87 -12.89
C VAL A 85 -8.23 8.66 -12.08
N ASP A 86 -7.44 7.58 -12.04
CA ASP A 86 -7.73 6.39 -11.24
C ASP A 86 -7.43 6.60 -9.75
N VAL A 87 -8.20 5.95 -8.87
CA VAL A 87 -7.98 5.98 -7.41
C VAL A 87 -7.23 4.74 -6.96
N VAL A 88 -6.03 4.93 -6.41
CA VAL A 88 -5.15 3.84 -5.96
C VAL A 88 -4.97 3.85 -4.44
N HIS A 89 -4.73 2.66 -3.89
CA HIS A 89 -4.31 2.50 -2.50
C HIS A 89 -2.80 2.73 -2.39
N TRP A 90 -2.33 3.03 -1.18
CA TRP A 90 -0.93 3.30 -0.91
C TRP A 90 -0.64 3.12 0.58
N VAL A 91 0.62 2.92 0.94
CA VAL A 91 1.07 2.83 2.34
C VAL A 91 2.32 3.69 2.57
N PRO A 92 2.56 4.17 3.80
CA PRO A 92 3.80 4.86 4.15
C PRO A 92 5.00 3.92 4.02
N ALA A 93 6.05 4.32 3.31
CA ALA A 93 7.17 3.44 3.00
C ALA A 93 8.02 3.08 4.23
N ALA A 94 8.12 3.97 5.22
CA ALA A 94 8.95 3.78 6.41
C ALA A 94 8.17 3.15 7.57
N GLU A 95 6.88 3.44 7.69
CA GLU A 95 6.03 2.99 8.80
C GLU A 95 5.13 1.80 8.45
N SER A 96 5.19 1.30 7.20
CA SER A 96 4.41 0.11 6.83
C SER A 96 4.94 -1.16 7.47
N LEU A 97 4.04 -2.12 7.69
CA LEU A 97 4.35 -3.42 8.28
C LEU A 97 4.49 -4.46 7.17
N ASP A 98 5.62 -5.17 7.14
CA ASP A 98 5.82 -6.34 6.28
C ASP A 98 4.76 -7.40 6.59
N THR A 99 4.03 -7.82 5.57
CA THR A 99 2.84 -8.66 5.72
C THR A 99 2.90 -9.87 4.81
N LEU A 100 2.64 -11.04 5.39
CA LEU A 100 2.33 -12.28 4.68
C LEU A 100 0.82 -12.47 4.60
N LEU A 101 0.26 -12.34 3.40
CA LEU A 101 -1.12 -12.68 3.11
C LEU A 101 -1.20 -14.09 2.52
N ARG A 102 -1.77 -15.02 3.28
CA ARG A 102 -1.98 -16.39 2.84
C ARG A 102 -3.25 -16.51 2.03
N THR A 103 -3.13 -17.01 0.81
CA THR A 103 -4.28 -17.23 -0.09
C THR A 103 -4.37 -18.69 -0.49
N VAL A 104 -5.50 -19.08 -1.10
CA VAL A 104 -5.67 -20.44 -1.64
C VAL A 104 -4.78 -20.72 -2.87
N GLU A 105 -4.28 -19.67 -3.52
CA GLU A 105 -3.40 -19.74 -4.68
C GLU A 105 -1.92 -19.67 -4.30
N GLY A 106 -1.62 -19.40 -3.03
CA GLY A 106 -0.28 -19.25 -2.49
C GLY A 106 -0.12 -17.99 -1.63
N ASP A 107 1.06 -17.87 -1.04
CA ASP A 107 1.39 -16.77 -0.14
C ASP A 107 1.85 -15.53 -0.92
N VAL A 108 1.31 -14.37 -0.53
CA VAL A 108 1.64 -13.05 -1.10
C VAL A 108 2.30 -12.21 -0.02
N ARG A 109 3.48 -11.65 -0.31
CA ARG A 109 4.18 -10.72 0.59
C ARG A 109 3.99 -9.29 0.13
N GLY A 110 3.73 -8.40 1.07
CA GLY A 110 3.50 -6.99 0.80
C GLY A 110 3.56 -6.13 2.05
N TYR A 111 2.95 -4.96 1.98
CA TYR A 111 3.02 -3.94 3.03
C TYR A 111 1.62 -3.47 3.39
N VAL A 112 1.37 -3.26 4.69
CA VAL A 112 0.12 -2.70 5.21
C VAL A 112 0.39 -1.45 6.04
N GLU A 113 -0.58 -0.55 6.14
CA GLU A 113 -0.49 0.63 6.99
C GLU A 113 -0.37 0.25 8.49
N PRO A 114 0.36 1.04 9.31
CA PRO A 114 0.64 0.71 10.71
C PRO A 114 -0.62 0.62 11.59
N ALA A 115 -1.70 1.30 11.20
CA ALA A 115 -2.96 1.31 11.95
C ALA A 115 -3.61 -0.09 12.08
N VAL A 116 -3.22 -1.05 11.23
CA VAL A 116 -3.71 -2.43 11.37
C VAL A 116 -3.29 -3.07 12.70
N ALA A 117 -2.21 -2.61 13.32
CA ALA A 117 -1.72 -3.13 14.60
C ALA A 117 -2.70 -2.90 15.76
N ASP A 118 -3.65 -1.97 15.62
CA ASP A 118 -4.70 -1.73 16.61
C ASP A 118 -5.85 -2.74 16.52
N ALA A 119 -5.91 -3.55 15.45
CA ALA A 119 -6.93 -4.56 15.27
C ALA A 119 -6.58 -5.85 16.04
N ALA A 120 -7.60 -6.50 16.61
CA ALA A 120 -7.41 -7.75 17.31
C ALA A 120 -7.16 -8.90 16.32
N VAL A 121 -6.40 -9.91 16.74
CA VAL A 121 -6.40 -11.22 16.09
C VAL A 121 -7.82 -11.72 15.90
N ASP A 122 -8.05 -12.44 14.79
CA ASP A 122 -9.35 -12.89 14.27
C ASP A 122 -10.27 -11.79 13.71
N THR A 123 -9.87 -10.51 13.79
CA THR A 123 -10.60 -9.44 13.10
C THR A 123 -10.46 -9.61 11.59
N VAL A 124 -11.59 -9.56 10.88
CA VAL A 124 -11.60 -9.47 9.43
C VAL A 124 -11.53 -8.00 9.02
N VAL A 125 -10.50 -7.65 8.27
CA VAL A 125 -10.27 -6.31 7.71
C VAL A 125 -10.37 -6.35 6.19
N GLN A 126 -10.67 -5.22 5.57
CA GLN A 126 -10.60 -5.06 4.12
C GLN A 126 -9.29 -4.37 3.75
N PHE A 127 -8.42 -5.09 3.04
CA PHE A 127 -7.31 -4.48 2.32
C PHE A 127 -7.84 -3.96 1.00
N GLU A 128 -7.88 -2.65 0.87
CA GLU A 128 -8.53 -2.01 -0.26
C GLU A 128 -7.92 -2.43 -1.59
N ARG A 129 -8.78 -2.73 -2.58
CA ARG A 129 -8.40 -3.25 -3.91
C ARG A 129 -7.68 -4.61 -3.90
N VAL A 130 -7.51 -5.24 -2.74
CA VAL A 130 -6.95 -6.60 -2.59
C VAL A 130 -8.06 -7.58 -2.18
N GLY A 131 -8.81 -7.25 -1.12
CA GLY A 131 -9.94 -8.03 -0.63
C GLY A 131 -10.00 -8.08 0.90
N PHE A 132 -10.84 -8.95 1.43
CA PHE A 132 -11.01 -9.16 2.86
C PHE A 132 -10.05 -10.24 3.37
N ALA A 133 -9.45 -9.99 4.54
CA ALA A 133 -8.54 -10.92 5.19
C ALA A 133 -8.76 -10.95 6.70
N ARG A 134 -8.62 -12.12 7.31
CA ARG A 134 -8.60 -12.31 8.76
C ARG A 134 -7.18 -12.13 9.27
N ILE A 135 -6.99 -11.28 10.27
CA ILE A 135 -5.73 -11.13 10.99
C ILE A 135 -5.48 -12.41 11.79
N ASP A 136 -4.32 -13.04 11.59
CA ASP A 136 -4.00 -14.31 12.25
C ASP A 136 -3.00 -14.13 13.38
N THR A 137 -1.92 -13.40 13.14
CA THR A 137 -0.85 -13.22 14.11
C THR A 137 -0.02 -11.98 13.77
N PHE A 138 0.40 -11.28 14.82
CA PHE A 138 1.44 -10.25 14.77
C PHE A 138 2.77 -10.83 15.26
N ASP A 139 3.87 -10.34 14.71
CA ASP A 139 5.24 -10.80 15.02
C ASP A 139 5.40 -12.34 14.97
N PRO A 140 5.01 -13.00 13.86
CA PRO A 140 5.13 -14.45 13.71
C PRO A 140 6.56 -14.94 13.95
N THR A 141 6.69 -16.08 14.60
CA THR A 141 7.99 -16.77 14.68
C THR A 141 8.30 -17.44 13.35
N ALA A 142 9.56 -17.36 12.91
CA ALA A 142 10.06 -18.10 11.76
C ALA A 142 9.73 -19.60 11.86
N THR A 143 9.32 -20.20 10.74
CA THR A 143 9.08 -21.66 10.67
C THR A 143 10.03 -22.32 9.67
N ALA A 144 10.16 -23.66 9.77
CA ALA A 144 10.95 -24.45 8.82
C ALA A 144 10.20 -24.73 7.50
N ASP A 145 8.93 -24.31 7.40
CA ASP A 145 8.13 -24.41 6.19
C ASP A 145 8.64 -23.37 5.19
N PRO A 146 9.03 -23.76 3.95
CA PRO A 146 9.44 -22.80 2.93
C PRO A 146 8.35 -21.78 2.59
N ASP A 147 7.08 -22.14 2.77
CA ASP A 147 5.92 -21.27 2.61
C ASP A 147 5.46 -20.69 3.96
N GLY A 148 6.28 -20.86 4.99
CA GLY A 148 6.07 -20.34 6.32
C GLY A 148 6.42 -18.85 6.46
N PRO A 149 5.98 -18.22 7.56
CA PRO A 149 6.57 -16.95 7.95
C PRO A 149 8.06 -17.12 8.20
N THR A 150 8.82 -16.13 7.73
CA THR A 150 10.27 -16.06 7.88
C THR A 150 10.67 -15.41 9.20
N GLY A 151 9.72 -14.75 9.88
CA GLY A 151 9.94 -13.97 11.09
C GLY A 151 10.40 -12.53 10.82
N GLU A 152 10.54 -12.16 9.54
CA GLU A 152 10.71 -10.77 9.12
C GLU A 152 9.36 -10.06 9.01
N GLU A 153 8.28 -10.82 8.81
CA GLU A 153 6.93 -10.27 8.71
C GLU A 153 6.46 -9.78 10.08
N ALA A 154 5.82 -8.61 10.10
CA ALA A 154 5.14 -8.09 11.28
C ALA A 154 3.69 -8.58 11.37
N LEU A 155 3.09 -9.03 10.26
CA LEU A 155 1.70 -9.51 10.19
C LEU A 155 1.58 -10.75 9.30
N VAL A 156 0.84 -11.74 9.80
CA VAL A 156 0.25 -12.83 8.98
C VAL A 156 -1.26 -12.67 8.95
N ALA A 157 -1.84 -12.70 7.76
CA ALA A 157 -3.27 -12.68 7.53
C ALA A 157 -3.70 -13.77 6.55
N TYR A 158 -4.95 -14.23 6.66
CA TYR A 158 -5.55 -15.18 5.72
C TYR A 158 -6.60 -14.49 4.87
N TYR A 159 -6.44 -14.58 3.56
CA TYR A 159 -7.41 -14.09 2.60
C TYR A 159 -8.74 -14.84 2.75
N ALA A 160 -9.84 -14.09 2.73
CA ALA A 160 -11.18 -14.62 2.84
C ALA A 160 -11.91 -14.59 1.49
N HIS A 161 -12.08 -13.40 0.92
CA HIS A 161 -12.77 -13.19 -0.36
C HIS A 161 -12.43 -11.79 -0.92
N PRO A 162 -12.66 -11.54 -2.21
CA PRO A 162 -12.50 -10.21 -2.79
C PRO A 162 -13.41 -9.16 -2.15
#